data_AF-A0A8J3KPL2-F1
#
_entry.id   AF-A0A8J3KPL2-F1
#
_cell.length_a   1.000
_cell.length_b   1.000
_cell.length_c   1.000
_cell.angle_alpha   90.00
_cell.angle_beta   90.00
_cell.angle_gamma   90.00
#
_symmetry.space_group_name_H-M   'P 1'
#
loop_
_entity.id
_entity.type
_entity.pdbx_description
1 polymer ?
#
loop_
_entity_poly.entity_id
_entity_poly.type
_entity_poly.pdbx_seq_one_letter_code
_entity_poly.pdbx_strand_id
1 'polypeptide(L)' 'MTAEGGMVSVNDYVALDLEPNTLGKIVGAHPTTGMPKVTIVEGAGVGGVVYPYPGQMLRRVHAQ' A
#
# COMPACT_ATOMS: atom_id res chain seq x y z
N MET A 1 -3.76 2.03 10.97
CA MET A 1 -4.19 0.77 11.59
C MET A 1 -4.55 -0.21 10.48
N THR A 2 -3.58 -1.02 10.04
CA THR A 2 -3.87 -2.28 9.34
C THR A 2 -4.20 -3.33 10.40
N ALA A 3 -4.98 -4.35 10.04
CA ALA A 3 -5.49 -5.37 10.96
C ALA A 3 -4.42 -6.24 11.66
N GLU A 4 -3.12 -5.98 11.44
CA GLU A 4 -2.00 -6.63 12.14
C GLU A 4 -1.01 -5.64 12.77
N GLY A 5 -1.43 -4.42 13.10
CA GLY A 5 -0.75 -3.54 14.08
C GLY A 5 0.68 -3.04 13.75
N GLY A 6 1.30 -3.48 12.65
CA GLY A 6 2.66 -3.06 12.30
C GLY A 6 2.68 -1.71 11.59
N MET A 7 3.52 -0.78 12.05
CA MET A 7 3.83 0.50 11.38
C MET A 7 4.50 0.31 10.01
N VAL A 8 3.77 0.52 8.91
CA VAL A 8 4.30 0.39 7.55
C VAL A 8 5.29 1.53 7.23
N SER A 9 6.34 1.23 6.49
CA SER A 9 7.41 2.18 6.16
C SER A 9 7.55 2.38 4.65
N VAL A 10 8.20 3.48 4.26
CA VAL A 10 8.57 3.70 2.86
C VAL A 10 9.45 2.52 2.39
N ASN A 11 9.20 2.06 1.17
CA ASN A 11 9.71 0.85 0.52
C ASN A 11 9.07 -0.48 0.94
N ASP A 12 8.16 -0.51 1.91
CA ASP A 12 7.38 -1.72 2.18
C ASP A 12 6.47 -2.05 0.99
N TYR A 13 6.34 -3.34 0.70
CA TYR A 13 5.35 -3.85 -0.24
C TYR A 13 4.10 -4.26 0.52
N VAL A 14 2.94 -3.94 -0.04
CA VAL A 14 1.64 -4.12 0.59
C VAL A 14 0.64 -4.66 -0.41
N ALA A 15 -0.17 -5.62 0.03
CA ALA A 15 -1.32 -6.08 -0.72
C ALA A 15 -2.47 -5.10 -0.50
N LEU A 16 -3.16 -4.73 -1.59
CA LEU A 16 -4.22 -3.73 -1.59
C LEU A 16 -5.57 -4.37 -1.88
N ASP A 17 -6.59 -3.96 -1.12
CA ASP A 17 -8.00 -4.30 -1.33
C ASP A 17 -8.64 -3.37 -2.38
N LEU A 18 -8.06 -3.32 -3.57
CA LEU A 18 -8.61 -2.57 -4.71
C LEU A 18 -9.18 -3.55 -5.73
N GLU A 19 -8.33 -4.47 -6.17
CA GLU A 19 -8.68 -5.61 -7.02
C GLU A 19 -7.89 -6.84 -6.57
N PRO A 20 -8.37 -8.07 -6.88
CA PRO A 20 -7.63 -9.29 -6.57
C PRO A 20 -6.19 -9.24 -7.08
N ASN A 21 -5.25 -9.67 -6.24
CA ASN A 21 -3.81 -9.73 -6.56
C ASN A 21 -3.14 -8.36 -6.82
N THR A 22 -3.70 -7.26 -6.33
CA THR A 22 -3.05 -5.95 -6.43
C THR A 22 -1.94 -5.80 -5.38
N LEU A 23 -0.71 -5.55 -5.82
CA LEU A 23 0.41 -5.21 -4.95
C LEU A 23 0.86 -3.77 -5.19
N GLY A 24 1.19 -3.09 -4.10
CA GLY A 24 1.74 -1.75 -4.13
C GLY A 24 3.01 -1.63 -3.30
N LYS A 25 3.83 -0.65 -3.63
CA LYS A 25 4.99 -0.23 -2.85
C LYS A 25 4.73 1.12 -2.21
N ILE A 26 5.00 1.26 -0.92
CA ILE A 26 4.89 2.54 -0.23
C ILE A 26 6.04 3.43 -0.69
N VAL A 27 5.71 4.57 -1.29
CA VAL A 27 6.68 5.55 -1.81
C VAL A 27 6.73 6.82 -0.96
N GLY A 28 5.84 6.96 0.03
CA GLY A 28 5.82 8.11 0.92
C GLY A 28 4.52 8.19 1.71
N ALA A 29 4.21 9.41 2.18
CA ALA A 29 2.95 9.75 2.80
C ALA A 29 2.38 11.04 2.20
N HIS A 30 1.06 11.19 2.25
CA HIS A 30 0.37 12.39 1.85
C HIS A 30 0.72 13.53 2.80
N PRO A 31 1.14 14.71 2.31
CA PRO A 31 1.73 15.77 3.14
C PRO A 31 0.77 16.35 4.18
N THR A 32 -0.54 16.30 3.92
CA THR A 32 -1.56 16.90 4.81
C THR A 32 -2.24 15.89 5.72
N THR A 33 -2.40 14.65 5.26
CA THR A 33 -3.23 13.65 5.96
C THR A 33 -2.39 12.54 6.58
N GLY A 34 -1.10 12.45 6.24
CA GLY A 34 -0.22 11.37 6.67
C GLY A 34 -0.57 10.01 6.08
N MET A 35 -1.56 9.92 5.18
CA MET A 35 -1.94 8.65 4.57
C MET A 35 -0.81 8.11 3.70
N PRO A 36 -0.57 6.79 3.72
CA PRO A 36 0.48 6.20 2.90
C PRO A 36 0.22 6.47 1.41
N LYS A 37 1.27 6.87 0.69
CA LYS A 37 1.28 7.00 -0.75
C LYS A 37 1.84 5.71 -1.33
N VAL A 38 1.06 5.01 -2.14
CA VAL A 38 1.40 3.69 -2.65
C VAL A 38 1.40 3.70 -4.17
N THR A 39 2.49 3.25 -4.79
CA THR A 39 2.54 3.01 -6.24
C THR A 39 2.20 1.55 -6.50
N ILE A 40 1.25 1.28 -7.40
CA ILE A 40 0.87 -0.08 -7.80
C ILE A 40 1.99 -0.67 -8.64
N VAL A 41 2.50 -1.83 -8.22
CA VAL A 41 3.61 -2.55 -8.88
C VAL A 41 3.14 -3.86 -9.53
N GLU A 42 1.98 -4.39 -9.13
CA GLU A 42 1.36 -5.59 -9.69
C GLU A 42 -0.18 -5.49 -9.65
N GLY A 43 -0.87 -6.07 -10.64
CA GLY A 43 -2.34 -6.05 -10.74
C GLY A 43 -2.88 -5.01 -11.72
N ALA A 44 -4.18 -4.73 -11.67
CA ALA A 44 -4.77 -3.68 -12.50
C ALA A 44 -4.28 -2.30 -12.05
N GLY A 45 -3.90 -1.46 -13.01
CA GLY A 45 -3.43 -0.09 -12.73
C GLY A 45 -1.96 0.02 -12.31
N VAL A 46 -1.09 -0.96 -12.67
CA VAL A 46 0.37 -0.84 -12.51
C VAL A 46 0.88 0.53 -12.99
N GLY A 47 1.75 1.14 -12.19
CA GLY A 47 2.27 2.50 -12.41
C GLY A 47 1.38 3.60 -11.84
N GLY A 48 0.13 3.28 -11.49
CA GLY A 48 -0.78 4.17 -10.79
C GLY A 48 -0.34 4.44 -9.35
N VAL A 49 -0.78 5.58 -8.82
CA VAL A 49 -0.56 5.97 -7.43
C VAL A 49 -1.90 6.06 -6.71
N VAL A 50 -1.97 5.42 -5.53
CA VAL A 50 -3.15 5.39 -4.68
C VAL A 50 -2.79 5.81 -3.25
N TYR A 51 -3.78 6.33 -2.54
CA TYR A 51 -3.68 6.67 -1.12
C TYR A 51 -4.66 5.78 -0.36
N PRO A 52 -4.29 4.50 -0.08
CA PRO A 52 -5.21 3.56 0.51
C PRO A 52 -5.53 3.96 1.95
N TYR A 53 -6.80 3.82 2.32
CA TYR A 53 -7.18 3.91 3.72
C TYR A 53 -6.55 2.76 4.51
N PRO A 54 -6.36 2.90 5.84
CA PRO A 54 -5.73 1.86 6.64
C PRO A 54 -6.38 0.46 6.54
N GLY A 55 -7.70 0.40 6.28
CA GLY A 55 -8.41 -0.87 6.06
C GLY A 55 -8.20 -1.50 4.67
N GLN A 56 -7.71 -0.75 3.69
CA GLN A 56 -7.47 -1.25 2.32
C GLN A 56 -6.08 -1.86 2.13
N MET A 57 -5.24 -1.84 3.17
CA MET A 57 -3.92 -2.48 3.15
C MET A 57 -4.04 -3.81 3.88
N LEU A 58 -4.24 -4.88 3.10
CA LEU A 58 -4.62 -6.20 3.62
C LEU A 58 -3.50 -6.86 4.42
N ARG A 59 -2.25 -6.74 3.94
CA ARG A 59 -1.05 -7.28 4.60
C ARG A 59 0.22 -6.67 4.03
N ARG A 60 1.31 -6.74 4.78
CA ARG A 60 2.64 -6.53 4.21
C ARG A 60 3.08 -7.77 3.45
N VAL A 61 3.76 -7.54 2.34
CA VAL A 61 4.38 -8.58 1.53
C VAL A 61 5.87 -8.39 1.67
N HIS A 62 6.58 -9.46 2.06
CA HIS A 62 8.04 -9.46 1.97
C HIS A 62 8.38 -9.66 0.49
N ALA A 63 8.80 -8.60 -0.19
CA ALA A 63 9.37 -8.77 -1.52
C ALA A 63 10.65 -9.59 -1.36
N GLN A 64 10.69 -10.76 -2.00
CA GLN A 64 11.85 -11.66 -2.01
C GLN A 64 12.99 -11.07 -2.83
#